data_AF-A0A7V7N1N4-F1
#
_entry.id   AF-A0A7V7N1N4-F1
#
_cell.length_a   1.000
_cell.length_b   1.000
_cell.length_c   1.000
_cell.angle_alpha   90.00
_cell.angle_beta   90.00
_cell.angle_gamma   90.00
#
_symmetry.space_group_name_H-M   'P 1'
#
loop_
_entity.id
_entity.type
_entity.pdbx_description
1 polymer ?
#
loop_
_entity_poly.entity_id
_entity_poly.type
_entity_poly.pdbx_seq_one_letter_code
_entity_poly.pdbx_strand_id
1 'polypeptide(L)'
;MKTNLLTNILIAIIGLLLIVAALQFVGWGRGIDELQPAEFDEDQIEQLIAAKDDLAAPDIKPEVIDRITQTPLFRQDRQPYIPPVVAEDNPEIDSTIIEVKPLKAQVTSIIITSNSRYVMIQDQISNERLTLKEGMPLEGEQGMWVVDSIDKRKVIFNAEGQEPVELELEVFSGALNQAGNNRNQNRKQQEAQAAKQLVDDDKNLTPEQLRQKKADEIRQKIAERRAEMRAKAAQGKEQ
;
A
#
# COMPACT_ATOMS: atom_id res chain seq x y z
N MET A 1 54.06 -17.42 38.03
CA MET A 1 53.16 -17.33 36.87
C MET A 1 53.51 -16.07 36.10
N LYS A 2 54.01 -16.17 34.86
CA LYS A 2 54.29 -15.01 34.01
C LYS A 2 52.95 -14.46 33.53
N THR A 3 52.56 -13.28 33.97
CA THR A 3 51.37 -12.59 33.45
C THR A 3 51.68 -12.13 32.03
N ASN A 4 50.86 -12.58 31.07
CA ASN A 4 50.98 -12.14 29.69
C ASN A 4 50.57 -10.67 29.62
N LEU A 5 51.56 -9.77 29.48
CA LEU A 5 51.36 -8.32 29.46
C LEU A 5 50.35 -7.89 28.39
N LEU A 6 50.36 -8.57 27.24
CA LEU A 6 49.39 -8.37 26.16
C LEU A 6 47.96 -8.72 26.57
N THR A 7 47.76 -9.80 27.34
CA THR A 7 46.43 -10.20 27.83
C THR A 7 45.88 -9.18 28.82
N ASN A 8 46.73 -8.65 29.73
CA ASN A 8 46.30 -7.63 30.68
C ASN A 8 45.91 -6.31 29.99
N ILE A 9 46.66 -5.90 28.96
CA ILE A 9 46.33 -4.73 28.14
C ILE A 9 45.00 -4.95 27.41
N LEU A 10 44.80 -6.12 26.82
CA LEU A 10 43.57 -6.42 26.09
C LEU A 10 42.35 -6.41 27.02
N ILE A 11 42.46 -6.98 28.22
CA ILE A 11 41.38 -6.97 29.23
C ILE A 11 41.06 -5.53 29.66
N ALA A 12 42.07 -4.68 29.84
CA ALA A 12 41.86 -3.27 30.20
C ALA A 12 41.14 -2.50 29.08
N ILE A 13 41.50 -2.73 27.81
CA ILE A 13 40.87 -2.08 26.65
C ILE A 13 39.41 -2.55 26.49
N ILE A 14 39.14 -3.85 26.64
CA ILE A 14 37.78 -4.39 26.58
C ILE A 14 36.92 -3.80 27.70
N GLY A 15 37.46 -3.69 28.92
CA GLY A 15 36.77 -3.03 30.04
C GLY A 15 36.42 -1.58 29.74
N LEU A 16 37.37 -0.81 29.18
CA LEU A 16 37.13 0.58 28.78
C LEU A 16 36.02 0.70 27.73
N LEU A 17 36.04 -0.15 26.70
CA LEU A 17 35.03 -0.14 25.64
C LEU A 17 33.63 -0.47 26.16
N LEU A 18 33.52 -1.41 27.11
CA LEU A 18 32.23 -1.74 27.73
C LEU A 18 31.67 -0.56 28.55
N ILE A 19 32.54 0.19 29.23
CA ILE A 19 32.12 1.41 29.96
C ILE A 19 31.61 2.46 28.98
N VAL A 20 32.34 2.72 27.88
CA VAL A 20 31.90 3.68 26.85
C VAL A 20 30.57 3.26 26.23
N ALA A 21 30.38 1.97 25.93
CA ALA A 21 29.12 1.46 25.41
C ALA A 21 27.95 1.64 26.39
N ALA A 22 28.18 1.45 27.70
CA ALA A 22 27.18 1.70 28.72
C ALA A 22 26.79 3.19 28.79
N LEU A 23 27.75 4.10 28.68
CA LEU A 23 27.47 5.54 28.65
C LEU A 23 26.64 5.95 27.42
N GLN A 24 26.92 5.38 26.25
CA GLN A 24 26.11 5.58 25.05
C GLN A 24 24.70 5.01 25.20
N PHE A 25 24.55 3.88 25.89
CA PHE A 25 23.23 3.28 26.18
C PHE A 25 22.38 4.18 27.09
N VAL A 26 23.00 4.84 28.08
CA VAL A 26 22.37 5.84 28.97
C VAL A 26 21.99 7.12 28.21
N GLY A 27 22.39 7.25 26.94
CA GLY A 27 22.04 8.40 26.10
C GLY A 27 23.04 9.55 26.22
N TRP A 28 24.20 9.33 26.83
CA TRP A 28 25.29 10.29 26.75
C TRP A 28 25.75 10.40 25.29
N GLY A 29 25.50 11.56 24.67
CA GLY A 29 25.80 11.84 23.26
C GLY A 29 24.59 11.81 22.32
N ARG A 30 23.39 11.48 22.81
CA ARG A 30 22.15 11.82 22.12
C ARG A 30 21.81 13.26 22.49
N GLY A 31 22.23 14.21 21.68
CA GLY A 31 21.91 15.62 21.87
C GLY A 31 20.41 15.76 22.13
N ILE A 32 20.05 16.38 23.24
CA ILE A 32 18.72 16.95 23.38
C ILE A 32 18.73 18.23 22.56
N ASP A 33 18.59 18.10 21.24
CA ASP A 33 18.13 19.22 20.45
C ASP A 33 16.73 19.51 20.99
N GLU A 34 16.65 20.49 21.90
CA GLU A 34 15.40 21.11 22.28
C GLU A 34 14.67 21.42 20.97
N LEU A 35 13.49 20.85 20.82
CA LEU A 35 12.55 21.23 19.79
C LEU A 35 12.19 22.69 20.03
N GLN A 36 13.04 23.61 19.58
CA GLN A 36 12.74 25.01 19.58
C GLN A 36 11.52 25.17 18.68
N PRO A 37 10.41 25.78 19.16
CA PRO A 37 9.30 26.10 18.30
C PRO A 37 9.85 26.97 17.17
N ALA A 38 9.67 26.54 15.93
CA ALA A 38 10.02 27.36 14.78
C ALA A 38 9.33 28.72 14.94
N GLU A 39 10.10 29.80 14.89
CA GLU A 39 9.58 31.15 14.94
C GLU A 39 8.53 31.28 13.84
N PHE A 40 7.32 31.70 14.24
CA PHE A 40 6.22 31.87 13.32
C PHE A 40 6.55 33.08 12.42
N ASP A 41 6.85 32.78 11.16
CA ASP A 41 7.22 33.76 10.16
C ASP A 41 5.95 34.38 9.56
N GLU A 42 5.67 35.64 9.92
CA GLU A 42 4.50 36.39 9.44
C GLU A 42 4.50 36.56 7.91
N ASP A 43 5.67 36.46 7.26
CA ASP A 43 5.81 36.56 5.80
C ASP A 43 5.17 35.35 5.08
N GLN A 44 4.93 34.23 5.78
CA GLN A 44 4.20 33.09 5.23
C GLN A 44 2.67 33.34 5.14
N ILE A 45 2.16 34.40 5.78
CA ILE A 45 0.75 34.79 5.71
C ILE A 45 0.41 35.52 4.39
N GLU A 46 1.41 35.96 3.61
CA GLU A 46 1.15 36.62 2.32
C GLU A 46 0.42 35.72 1.31
N GLN A 47 0.38 34.39 1.51
CA GLN A 47 -0.46 33.48 0.72
C GLN A 47 -1.98 33.68 0.93
N LEU A 48 -2.39 34.42 1.98
CA LEU A 48 -3.80 34.70 2.28
C LEU A 48 -4.26 36.09 1.82
N ILE A 49 -3.39 36.86 1.14
CA ILE A 49 -3.81 38.09 0.48
C ILE A 49 -4.58 37.69 -0.77
N ALA A 50 -5.89 37.45 -0.61
CA ALA A 50 -6.80 37.33 -1.73
C ALA A 50 -6.56 38.52 -2.66
N ALA A 51 -6.24 38.23 -3.92
CA ALA A 51 -5.97 39.24 -4.92
C ALA A 51 -7.16 40.22 -4.92
N LYS A 52 -6.86 41.51 -4.82
CA LYS A 52 -7.85 42.60 -4.77
C LYS A 52 -8.85 42.58 -5.94
N ASP A 53 -8.57 41.78 -6.96
CA ASP A 53 -9.41 41.52 -8.14
C ASP A 53 -10.69 40.72 -7.84
N ASP A 54 -10.73 39.90 -6.77
CA ASP A 54 -11.94 39.13 -6.41
C ASP A 54 -13.07 39.99 -5.81
N LEU A 55 -12.82 41.28 -5.59
CA LEU A 55 -13.81 42.25 -5.11
C LEU A 55 -14.38 43.13 -6.23
N ALA A 56 -13.90 42.99 -7.47
CA ALA A 56 -14.47 43.68 -8.61
C ALA A 56 -15.82 43.04 -8.98
N ALA A 57 -16.86 43.86 -9.17
CA ALA A 57 -18.12 43.36 -9.67
C ALA A 57 -17.89 42.70 -11.05
N PRO A 58 -18.37 41.47 -11.28
CA PRO A 58 -18.18 40.79 -12.56
C PRO A 58 -18.75 41.66 -13.68
N ASP A 59 -18.04 41.74 -14.81
CA ASP A 59 -18.50 42.43 -16.02
C ASP A 59 -19.63 41.60 -16.65
N ILE A 60 -20.85 41.82 -16.17
CA ILE A 60 -22.04 41.13 -16.65
C ILE A 60 -22.55 41.85 -17.90
N LYS A 61 -22.49 41.16 -19.05
CA LYS A 61 -23.04 41.65 -20.31
C LYS A 61 -24.53 42.00 -20.16
N PRO A 62 -25.02 43.11 -20.73
CA PRO A 62 -26.43 43.53 -20.62
C PRO A 62 -27.42 42.46 -21.14
N GLU A 63 -27.02 41.68 -22.13
CA GLU A 63 -27.80 40.56 -22.68
C GLU A 63 -28.12 39.47 -21.63
N VAL A 64 -27.22 39.26 -20.66
CA VAL A 64 -27.42 38.30 -19.58
C VAL A 64 -28.45 38.83 -18.58
N ILE A 65 -28.43 40.13 -18.29
CA ILE A 65 -29.39 40.78 -17.40
C ILE A 65 -30.80 40.75 -18.02
N ASP A 66 -30.92 41.01 -19.32
CA ASP A 66 -32.18 40.93 -20.05
C ASP A 66 -32.74 39.49 -20.05
N ARG A 67 -31.89 38.46 -20.21
CA ARG A 67 -32.32 37.07 -20.11
C ARG A 67 -32.84 36.73 -18.70
N ILE A 68 -32.13 37.16 -17.64
CA ILE A 68 -32.52 36.87 -16.26
C ILE A 68 -33.84 37.54 -15.90
N THR A 69 -34.05 38.80 -16.31
CA THR A 69 -35.26 39.56 -15.99
C THR A 69 -36.51 39.09 -16.74
N GLN A 70 -36.35 38.53 -17.95
CA GLN A 70 -37.46 38.00 -18.76
C GLN A 70 -37.84 36.55 -18.40
N THR A 71 -37.01 35.86 -17.61
CA THR A 71 -37.26 34.47 -17.23
C THR A 71 -38.22 34.42 -16.03
N PRO A 72 -39.35 33.69 -16.11
CA PRO A 72 -40.26 33.56 -14.96
C PRO A 72 -39.56 32.84 -13.80
N LEU A 73 -39.59 33.45 -12.61
CA LEU A 73 -38.97 32.90 -11.39
C LEU A 73 -39.49 31.50 -11.02
N PHE A 74 -40.73 31.19 -11.39
CA PHE A 74 -41.37 29.91 -11.14
C PHE A 74 -41.86 29.31 -12.45
N ARG A 75 -41.30 28.15 -12.81
CA ARG A 75 -41.86 27.31 -13.88
C ARG A 75 -43.12 26.62 -13.37
N GLN A 76 -44.12 26.46 -14.22
CA GLN A 76 -45.37 25.76 -13.87
C GLN A 76 -45.15 24.31 -13.45
N ASP A 77 -44.12 23.66 -14.00
CA ASP A 77 -43.74 22.28 -13.73
C ASP A 77 -42.93 22.08 -12.43
N ARG A 78 -42.51 23.18 -11.76
CA ARG A 78 -41.65 23.17 -10.57
C ARG A 78 -40.38 22.33 -10.72
N GLN A 79 -39.94 22.09 -11.95
CA GLN A 79 -38.69 21.36 -12.20
C GLN A 79 -37.52 22.34 -12.14
N PRO A 80 -36.34 21.89 -11.67
CA PRO A 80 -35.11 22.68 -11.75
C PRO A 80 -34.86 23.15 -13.18
N TYR A 81 -34.42 24.40 -13.34
CA TYR A 81 -33.99 24.89 -14.64
C TYR A 81 -32.71 24.16 -15.06
N ILE A 82 -32.78 23.46 -16.19
CA ILE A 82 -31.63 22.90 -16.88
C ILE A 82 -31.33 23.86 -18.04
N PRO A 83 -30.19 24.57 -18.04
CA PRO A 83 -29.86 25.45 -19.15
C PRO A 83 -29.82 24.65 -20.45
N PRO A 84 -30.44 25.13 -21.53
CA PRO A 84 -30.23 24.52 -22.84
C PRO A 84 -28.74 24.59 -23.13
N VAL A 85 -28.15 23.45 -23.50
CA VAL A 85 -26.78 23.41 -24.00
C VAL A 85 -26.80 24.25 -25.27
N VAL A 86 -26.34 25.50 -25.15
CA VAL A 86 -26.09 26.32 -26.32
C VAL A 86 -24.99 25.56 -27.06
N ALA A 87 -25.31 25.06 -28.25
CA ALA A 87 -24.31 24.70 -29.22
C ALA A 87 -23.65 26.00 -29.68
N GLU A 88 -22.92 26.66 -28.76
CA GLU A 88 -21.70 27.35 -29.16
C GLU A 88 -20.91 26.27 -29.88
N ASP A 89 -20.44 26.59 -31.09
CA ASP A 89 -19.56 25.76 -31.91
C ASP A 89 -18.89 24.78 -30.99
N ASN A 90 -19.27 23.51 -31.11
CA ASN A 90 -18.60 22.42 -30.44
C ASN A 90 -17.12 22.82 -30.54
N PRO A 91 -16.44 23.25 -29.46
CA PRO A 91 -15.04 22.93 -29.47
C PRO A 91 -15.17 21.43 -29.72
N GLU A 92 -14.60 20.96 -30.83
CA GLU A 92 -13.95 19.69 -30.73
C GLU A 92 -13.15 19.85 -29.44
N ILE A 93 -13.77 19.47 -28.32
CA ILE A 93 -13.09 18.97 -27.16
C ILE A 93 -12.36 17.89 -27.90
N ASP A 94 -11.14 18.25 -28.26
CA ASP A 94 -10.12 17.32 -28.61
C ASP A 94 -10.12 16.48 -27.35
N SER A 95 -10.98 15.45 -27.36
CA SER A 95 -10.89 14.30 -26.54
C SER A 95 -9.66 13.61 -27.07
N THR A 96 -8.52 14.30 -26.92
CA THR A 96 -7.27 13.72 -26.57
C THR A 96 -7.65 12.89 -25.39
N ILE A 97 -7.97 11.63 -25.66
CA ILE A 97 -8.16 10.59 -24.68
C ILE A 97 -6.82 10.64 -23.93
N ILE A 98 -6.79 11.35 -22.81
CA ILE A 98 -5.61 11.42 -21.97
C ILE A 98 -5.47 9.99 -21.48
N GLU A 99 -4.58 9.25 -22.13
CA GLU A 99 -4.34 7.85 -21.82
C GLU A 99 -3.82 7.78 -20.39
N VAL A 100 -4.70 7.43 -19.46
CA VAL A 100 -4.34 7.28 -18.05
C VAL A 100 -3.31 6.15 -17.96
N LYS A 101 -2.09 6.48 -17.53
CA LYS A 101 -1.05 5.47 -17.35
C LYS A 101 -1.47 4.53 -16.20
N PRO A 102 -1.21 3.21 -16.31
CA PRO A 102 -1.51 2.27 -15.24
C PRO A 102 -0.77 2.63 -13.96
N LEU A 103 -1.45 2.50 -12.81
CA LEU A 103 -0.90 2.81 -11.50
C LEU A 103 0.31 1.92 -11.18
N LYS A 104 1.45 2.53 -10.89
CA LYS A 104 2.68 1.87 -10.44
C LYS A 104 3.12 2.44 -9.10
N ALA A 105 2.34 2.17 -8.08
CA ALA A 105 2.62 2.57 -6.71
C ALA A 105 2.61 1.36 -5.78
N GLN A 106 3.32 1.47 -4.66
CA GLN A 106 3.42 0.43 -3.66
C GLN A 106 3.07 0.98 -2.27
N VAL A 107 2.10 0.36 -1.60
CA VAL A 107 1.64 0.79 -0.29
C VAL A 107 2.62 0.29 0.77
N THR A 108 3.28 1.23 1.45
CA THR A 108 4.31 0.94 2.47
C THR A 108 3.77 1.02 3.89
N SER A 109 2.82 1.93 4.15
CA SER A 109 2.21 2.09 5.47
C SER A 109 0.80 2.64 5.35
N ILE A 110 -0.04 2.30 6.33
CA ILE A 110 -1.41 2.80 6.46
C ILE A 110 -1.59 3.28 7.89
N ILE A 111 -2.02 4.53 8.05
CA ILE A 111 -2.21 5.19 9.34
C ILE A 111 -3.69 5.56 9.46
N ILE A 112 -4.40 4.90 10.38
CA ILE A 112 -5.83 5.15 10.63
C ILE A 112 -5.95 5.84 12.00
N THR A 113 -6.42 7.08 12.00
CA THR A 113 -6.77 7.87 13.20
C THR A 113 -8.29 7.94 13.33
N SER A 114 -8.82 8.42 14.47
CA SER A 114 -10.27 8.57 14.68
C SER A 114 -10.96 9.45 13.62
N ASN A 115 -10.25 10.48 13.11
CA ASN A 115 -10.84 11.50 12.25
C ASN A 115 -10.33 11.46 10.79
N SER A 116 -9.21 10.76 10.53
CA SER A 116 -8.53 10.76 9.23
C SER A 116 -7.83 9.45 8.96
N ARG A 117 -7.72 9.09 7.67
CA ARG A 117 -6.93 7.95 7.18
C ARG A 117 -5.87 8.47 6.23
N TYR A 118 -4.66 7.97 6.39
CA TYR A 118 -3.49 8.31 5.56
C TYR A 118 -2.86 7.02 5.03
N VAL A 119 -2.34 7.11 3.82
CA VAL A 119 -1.53 6.07 3.19
C VAL A 119 -0.16 6.64 2.86
N MET A 120 0.88 5.89 3.19
CA MET A 120 2.22 6.15 2.67
C MET A 120 2.47 5.21 1.50
N ILE A 121 2.71 5.79 0.34
CA ILE A 121 3.03 5.06 -0.88
C ILE A 121 4.45 5.37 -1.33
N GLN A 122 5.04 4.40 -2.01
CA GLN A 122 6.26 4.56 -2.79
C GLN A 122 5.83 4.55 -4.25
N ASP A 123 5.96 5.68 -4.94
CA ASP A 123 5.76 5.72 -6.39
C ASP A 123 6.97 5.05 -7.07
N GLN A 124 6.71 4.10 -7.97
CA GLN A 124 7.76 3.37 -8.69
C GLN A 124 8.28 4.15 -9.91
N ILE A 125 7.60 5.21 -10.33
CA ILE A 125 8.03 6.09 -11.43
C ILE A 125 9.00 7.14 -10.90
N SER A 126 8.58 7.97 -9.94
CA SER A 126 9.44 8.99 -9.32
C SER A 126 10.44 8.41 -8.30
N ASN A 127 10.18 7.21 -7.77
CA ASN A 127 10.91 6.63 -6.65
C ASN A 127 10.86 7.49 -5.37
N GLU A 128 9.81 8.30 -5.22
CA GLU A 128 9.56 9.12 -4.05
C GLU A 128 8.52 8.50 -3.11
N ARG A 129 8.61 8.86 -1.82
CA ARG A 129 7.62 8.48 -0.81
C ARG A 129 6.64 9.60 -0.61
N LEU A 130 5.37 9.30 -0.83
CA LEU A 130 4.28 10.25 -0.75
C LEU A 130 3.33 9.82 0.37
N THR A 131 2.83 10.79 1.13
CA THR A 131 1.80 10.56 2.15
C THR A 131 0.51 11.21 1.69
N LEU A 132 -0.50 10.40 1.39
CA LEU A 132 -1.77 10.86 0.83
C LEU A 132 -2.89 10.61 1.83
N LYS A 133 -3.86 11.52 1.86
CA LYS A 133 -5.13 11.35 2.55
C LYS A 133 -6.17 10.79 1.57
N GLU A 134 -7.18 10.12 2.10
CA GLU A 134 -8.39 9.79 1.34
C GLU A 134 -8.94 11.03 0.61
N GLY A 135 -9.21 10.88 -0.68
CA GLY A 135 -9.63 11.93 -1.61
C GLY A 135 -8.50 12.74 -2.27
N MET A 136 -7.24 12.54 -1.90
CA MET A 136 -6.11 13.25 -2.55
C MET A 136 -5.66 12.54 -3.82
N PRO A 137 -5.31 13.31 -4.89
CA PRO A 137 -4.61 12.77 -6.04
C PRO A 137 -3.17 12.38 -5.69
N LEU A 138 -2.60 11.45 -6.45
CA LEU A 138 -1.16 11.23 -6.49
C LEU A 138 -0.45 12.49 -7.00
N GLU A 139 0.81 12.64 -6.64
CA GLU A 139 1.66 13.70 -7.19
C GLU A 139 2.40 13.18 -8.44
N GLY A 140 2.85 14.09 -9.29
CA GLY A 140 3.68 13.76 -10.47
C GLY A 140 2.90 13.18 -11.67
N GLU A 141 3.57 12.31 -12.44
CA GLU A 141 3.02 11.77 -13.70
C GLU A 141 1.78 10.88 -13.52
N GLN A 142 1.53 10.41 -12.29
CA GLN A 142 0.37 9.58 -11.94
C GLN A 142 -0.74 10.39 -11.26
N GLY A 143 -0.72 11.72 -11.31
CA GLY A 143 -1.68 12.55 -10.57
C GLY A 143 -3.14 12.46 -11.02
N MET A 144 -3.44 11.69 -12.06
CA MET A 144 -4.82 11.34 -12.45
C MET A 144 -5.44 10.29 -11.52
N TRP A 145 -4.63 9.61 -10.70
CA TRP A 145 -5.09 8.61 -9.74
C TRP A 145 -5.39 9.28 -8.40
N VAL A 146 -6.59 9.07 -7.88
CA VAL A 146 -7.06 9.61 -6.61
C VAL A 146 -7.26 8.47 -5.62
N VAL A 147 -6.89 8.70 -4.35
CA VAL A 147 -7.17 7.76 -3.27
C VAL A 147 -8.68 7.77 -2.99
N ASP A 148 -9.38 6.70 -3.33
CA ASP A 148 -10.82 6.59 -3.10
C ASP A 148 -11.13 6.16 -1.66
N SER A 149 -10.53 5.05 -1.21
CA SER A 149 -10.73 4.55 0.15
C SER A 149 -9.49 3.86 0.73
N ILE A 150 -9.29 4.04 2.04
CA ILE A 150 -8.15 3.48 2.79
C ILE A 150 -8.68 2.51 3.86
N ASP A 151 -8.35 1.23 3.72
CA ASP A 151 -8.65 0.17 4.68
C ASP A 151 -7.40 -0.28 5.45
N LYS A 152 -7.56 -1.15 6.46
CA LYS A 152 -6.46 -1.58 7.34
C LYS A 152 -5.27 -2.23 6.62
N ARG A 153 -5.49 -2.84 5.45
CA ARG A 153 -4.47 -3.60 4.69
C ARG A 153 -4.55 -3.39 3.19
N LYS A 154 -5.45 -2.53 2.72
CA LYS A 154 -5.67 -2.27 1.30
C LYS A 154 -6.03 -0.81 1.08
N VAL A 155 -5.69 -0.30 -0.09
CA VAL A 155 -6.05 1.05 -0.53
C VAL A 155 -6.58 0.95 -1.95
N ILE A 156 -7.71 1.62 -2.20
CA ILE A 156 -8.36 1.64 -3.50
C ILE A 156 -8.06 2.98 -4.16
N PHE A 157 -7.55 2.92 -5.38
CA PHE A 157 -7.28 4.08 -6.21
C PHE A 157 -8.27 4.11 -7.37
N ASN A 158 -8.77 5.31 -7.68
CA ASN A 158 -9.68 5.54 -8.79
C ASN A 158 -9.08 6.58 -9.74
N ALA A 159 -9.23 6.38 -11.03
CA ALA A 159 -8.85 7.33 -12.06
C ALA A 159 -9.97 7.47 -13.08
N GLU A 160 -10.14 8.67 -13.62
CA GLU A 160 -11.20 8.95 -14.58
C GLU A 160 -11.02 8.08 -15.85
N GLY A 161 -12.00 7.21 -16.12
CA GLY A 161 -11.98 6.33 -17.29
C GLY A 161 -11.25 4.98 -17.12
N GLN A 162 -10.80 4.62 -15.91
CA GLN A 162 -10.23 3.30 -15.62
C GLN A 162 -10.95 2.56 -14.48
N GLU A 163 -10.78 1.24 -14.44
CA GLU A 163 -11.28 0.43 -13.33
C GLU A 163 -10.50 0.75 -12.04
N PRO A 164 -11.16 0.74 -10.87
CA PRO A 164 -10.50 0.95 -9.59
C PRO A 164 -9.38 -0.07 -9.36
N VAL A 165 -8.20 0.40 -8.95
CA VAL A 165 -7.04 -0.44 -8.67
C VAL A 165 -6.90 -0.62 -7.17
N GLU A 166 -6.96 -1.87 -6.71
CA GLU A 166 -6.72 -2.24 -5.31
C GLU A 166 -5.23 -2.55 -5.09
N LEU A 167 -4.60 -1.84 -4.15
CA LEU A 167 -3.22 -2.09 -3.71
C LEU A 167 -3.20 -2.58 -2.26
N GLU A 168 -2.52 -3.70 -2.02
CA GLU A 168 -2.34 -4.26 -0.68
C GLU A 168 -1.11 -3.67 0.02
N LEU A 169 -1.17 -3.56 1.36
CA LEU A 169 -0.05 -3.17 2.19
C LEU A 169 1.07 -4.22 2.13
N GLU A 170 2.26 -3.80 1.72
CA GLU A 170 3.43 -4.67 1.79
C GLU A 170 3.87 -4.83 3.25
N VAL A 171 3.72 -6.05 3.77
CA VAL A 171 4.24 -6.41 5.10
C VAL A 171 5.52 -7.21 4.93
N PHE A 172 6.65 -6.63 5.32
CA PHE A 172 7.90 -7.38 5.43
C PHE A 172 7.80 -8.31 6.65
N SER A 173 7.22 -9.50 6.47
CA SER A 173 7.35 -10.58 7.44
C SER A 173 8.79 -11.09 7.34
N GLY A 174 9.65 -10.78 8.31
CA GLY A 174 11.11 -11.00 8.32
C GLY A 174 11.61 -12.46 8.21
N ALA A 175 10.93 -13.32 7.46
CA ALA A 175 11.51 -14.52 6.94
C ALA A 175 12.51 -14.13 5.83
N LEU A 176 13.80 -14.27 6.15
CA LEU A 176 14.90 -14.39 5.20
C LEU A 176 14.63 -15.57 4.24
N ASN A 177 13.72 -15.41 3.29
CA ASN A 177 13.29 -16.43 2.33
C ASN A 177 12.88 -15.81 0.99
N GLN A 178 13.64 -14.84 0.49
CA GLN A 178 13.58 -14.43 -0.92
C GLN A 178 14.32 -15.45 -1.81
N ALA A 179 13.78 -16.66 -1.84
CA ALA A 179 13.93 -17.63 -2.94
C ALA A 179 12.60 -18.39 -3.19
N GLY A 180 11.49 -17.91 -2.63
CA GLY A 180 10.22 -18.64 -2.56
C GLY A 180 9.14 -18.20 -3.56
N ASN A 181 9.14 -16.95 -4.03
CA ASN A 181 7.97 -16.46 -4.78
C ASN A 181 7.85 -17.07 -6.20
N ASN A 182 8.95 -17.50 -6.82
CA ASN A 182 8.88 -18.24 -8.10
C ASN A 182 8.52 -19.73 -7.94
N ARG A 183 8.64 -20.32 -6.73
CA ARG A 183 8.27 -21.74 -6.50
C ARG A 183 6.77 -21.93 -6.34
N ASN A 184 6.02 -20.93 -5.88
CA ASN A 184 4.57 -21.06 -5.70
C ASN A 184 3.77 -21.00 -7.01
N GLN A 185 4.27 -20.29 -8.03
CA GLN A 185 3.65 -20.34 -9.37
C GLN A 185 3.91 -21.69 -10.06
N ASN A 186 5.13 -22.22 -9.98
CA ASN A 186 5.45 -23.56 -10.50
C ASN A 186 4.76 -24.69 -9.70
N ARG A 187 4.57 -24.55 -8.39
CA ARG A 187 3.87 -25.56 -7.58
C ARG A 187 2.37 -25.60 -7.88
N LYS A 188 1.71 -24.46 -8.14
CA LYS A 188 0.31 -24.44 -8.61
C LYS A 188 0.15 -25.04 -10.01
N GLN A 189 1.14 -24.87 -10.90
CA GLN A 189 1.14 -25.51 -12.23
C GLN A 189 1.46 -27.01 -12.16
N GLN A 190 2.33 -27.44 -11.25
CA GLN A 190 2.64 -28.87 -11.04
C GLN A 190 1.52 -29.61 -10.31
N GLU A 191 0.82 -28.99 -9.35
CA GLU A 191 -0.36 -29.57 -8.72
C GLU A 191 -1.55 -29.69 -9.70
N ALA A 192 -1.70 -28.73 -10.62
CA ALA A 192 -2.71 -28.82 -11.69
C ALA A 192 -2.40 -29.91 -12.75
N GLN A 193 -1.12 -30.25 -12.95
CA GLN A 193 -0.69 -31.33 -13.85
C GLN A 193 -0.75 -32.70 -13.15
N ALA A 194 -0.35 -32.79 -11.87
CA ALA A 194 -0.48 -34.02 -11.08
C ALA A 194 -1.95 -34.39 -10.80
N ALA A 195 -2.82 -33.40 -10.60
CA ALA A 195 -4.26 -33.62 -10.48
C ALA A 195 -4.91 -34.10 -11.80
N LYS A 196 -4.35 -33.73 -12.97
CA LYS A 196 -4.81 -34.27 -14.25
C LYS A 196 -4.35 -35.71 -14.49
N GLN A 197 -3.16 -36.10 -13.99
CA GLN A 197 -2.66 -37.47 -14.09
C GLN A 197 -3.37 -38.46 -13.15
N LEU A 198 -3.75 -38.04 -11.94
CA LEU A 198 -4.54 -38.88 -11.02
C LEU A 198 -5.98 -39.11 -11.52
N VAL A 199 -6.55 -38.15 -12.25
CA VAL A 199 -7.93 -38.24 -12.78
C VAL A 199 -8.04 -39.12 -14.02
N ASP A 200 -6.96 -39.32 -14.78
CA ASP A 200 -6.98 -40.26 -15.92
C ASP A 200 -6.77 -41.73 -15.50
N ASP A 201 -6.02 -41.98 -14.43
CA ASP A 201 -5.79 -43.34 -13.91
C ASP A 201 -6.99 -43.85 -13.07
N ASP A 202 -7.78 -42.94 -12.49
CA ASP A 202 -9.00 -43.24 -11.72
C ASP A 202 -10.26 -43.49 -12.58
N LYS A 203 -10.23 -43.18 -13.89
CA LYS A 203 -11.39 -43.35 -14.78
C LYS A 203 -11.73 -44.80 -15.12
N ASN A 204 -10.83 -45.75 -14.88
CA ASN A 204 -11.00 -47.18 -15.19
C ASN A 204 -11.18 -48.09 -13.97
N LEU A 205 -11.29 -47.53 -12.76
CA LEU A 205 -11.37 -48.30 -11.52
C LEU A 205 -12.79 -48.27 -10.96
N THR A 206 -13.26 -49.43 -10.49
CA THR A 206 -14.58 -49.50 -9.82
C THR A 206 -14.55 -48.72 -8.49
N PRO A 207 -15.70 -48.21 -8.01
CA PRO A 207 -15.77 -47.44 -6.76
C PRO A 207 -15.19 -48.15 -5.53
N GLU A 208 -15.15 -49.48 -5.52
CA GLU A 208 -14.50 -50.26 -4.45
C GLU A 208 -12.97 -50.23 -4.53
N GLN A 209 -12.39 -50.30 -5.73
CA GLN A 209 -10.95 -50.28 -5.94
C GLN A 209 -10.34 -48.91 -5.58
N LEU A 210 -11.08 -47.84 -5.86
CA LEU A 210 -10.74 -46.47 -5.43
C LEU A 210 -10.66 -46.35 -3.90
N ARG A 211 -11.60 -46.98 -3.18
CA ARG A 211 -11.62 -46.97 -1.71
C ARG A 211 -10.44 -47.77 -1.14
N GLN A 212 -10.07 -48.87 -1.78
CA GLN A 212 -8.91 -49.68 -1.39
C GLN A 212 -7.59 -48.93 -1.58
N LYS A 213 -7.37 -48.31 -2.74
CA LYS A 213 -6.18 -47.48 -3.00
C LYS A 213 -6.03 -46.35 -1.98
N LYS A 214 -7.13 -45.59 -1.71
CA LYS A 214 -7.13 -44.54 -0.68
C LYS A 214 -6.87 -45.08 0.73
N ALA A 215 -7.41 -46.25 1.05
CA ALA A 215 -7.18 -46.88 2.35
C ALA A 215 -5.70 -47.29 2.53
N ASP A 216 -5.05 -47.79 1.49
CA ASP A 216 -3.64 -48.19 1.54
C ASP A 216 -2.69 -46.98 1.59
N GLU A 217 -2.99 -45.89 0.88
CA GLU A 217 -2.26 -44.61 1.01
C GLU A 217 -2.34 -44.04 2.43
N ILE A 218 -3.52 -44.08 3.05
CA ILE A 218 -3.72 -43.64 4.43
C ILE A 218 -2.90 -44.51 5.40
N ARG A 219 -2.84 -45.82 5.18
CA ARG A 219 -2.04 -46.75 6.00
C ARG A 219 -0.54 -46.44 5.90
N GLN A 220 -0.04 -46.19 4.70
CA GLN A 220 1.36 -45.79 4.48
C GLN A 220 1.70 -44.47 5.17
N LYS A 221 0.84 -43.45 5.01
CA LYS A 221 1.03 -42.13 5.63
C LYS A 221 0.99 -42.17 7.15
N ILE A 222 0.14 -43.02 7.74
CA ILE A 222 0.09 -43.22 9.20
C ILE A 222 1.33 -43.97 9.70
N ALA A 223 1.83 -44.96 8.95
CA ALA A 223 3.04 -45.70 9.31
C ALA A 223 4.27 -44.78 9.32
N GLU A 224 4.42 -43.93 8.30
CA GLU A 224 5.50 -42.95 8.21
C GLU A 224 5.43 -41.93 9.36
N ARG A 225 4.25 -41.36 9.63
CA ARG A 225 4.07 -40.39 10.73
C ARG A 225 4.33 -40.99 12.10
N ARG A 226 3.99 -42.27 12.30
CA ARG A 226 4.30 -43.00 13.54
C ARG A 226 5.79 -43.30 13.68
N ALA A 227 6.49 -43.59 12.57
CA ALA A 227 7.94 -43.75 12.58
C ALA A 227 8.64 -42.44 12.92
N GLU A 228 8.19 -41.33 12.33
CA GLU A 228 8.71 -39.98 12.62
C GLU A 228 8.47 -39.58 14.08
N MET A 229 7.28 -39.86 14.62
CA MET A 229 6.97 -39.64 16.05
C MET A 229 7.88 -40.47 16.96
N ARG A 230 8.20 -41.72 16.60
CA ARG A 230 9.16 -42.54 17.37
C ARG A 230 10.58 -42.02 17.28
N ALA A 231 11.03 -41.59 16.10
CA ALA A 231 12.37 -41.04 15.91
C ALA A 231 12.57 -39.74 16.72
N LYS A 232 11.58 -38.84 16.70
CA LYS A 232 11.59 -37.60 17.50
C LYS A 232 11.55 -37.87 19.01
N ALA A 233 10.79 -38.87 19.44
CA ALA A 233 10.71 -39.26 20.86
C ALA A 233 12.01 -39.90 21.39
N ALA A 234 12.78 -40.58 20.52
CA ALA A 234 14.10 -41.10 20.88
C ALA A 234 15.15 -39.98 20.98
N GLN A 235 15.14 -39.04 20.03
CA GLN A 235 16.07 -37.90 20.02
C GLN A 235 15.85 -36.93 21.20
N GLY A 236 14.62 -36.80 21.70
CA GLY A 236 14.31 -35.96 22.86
C GLY A 236 14.68 -36.55 24.23
N LYS A 237 15.23 -37.77 24.29
CA LYS A 237 15.65 -38.45 25.54
C LYS A 237 17.16 -38.47 25.77
N GLU A 238 17.96 -37.99 24.82
CA GLU A 238 19.43 -37.92 24.90
C GLU A 238 19.97 -36.51 25.21
N GLN A 239 19.14 -35.61 25.73
CA GLN A 239 19.55 -34.31 26.28
C GLN A 239 19.32 -34.24 27.79
#